data_AF-A0AAV6ZIS2-F1
#
_entry.id   AF-A0AAV6ZIS2-F1
#
_cell.length_a   1.000
_cell.length_b   1.000
_cell.length_c   1.000
_cell.angle_alpha   90.00
_cell.angle_beta   90.00
_cell.angle_gamma   90.00
#
_symmetry.space_group_name_H-M   'P 1'
#
loop_
_entity.id
_entity.type
_entity.pdbx_description
1 polymer ?
#
loop_
_entity_poly.entity_id
_entity_poly.type
_entity_poly.pdbx_seq_one_letter_code
_entity_poly.pdbx_strand_id
1 'polypeptide(L)'
;MKSGKLDVVVTSRAAECNALWIINHLRSQVYRDLLGRVTYLPITNRNQEEWSCEVQNHSFSILYHSKHQGRINLTDVTDSLYDLELQELSKTLGRGNVMVVVDDLQKSDEEEKQRILKNQPSISRWASQLLLFAENEKNPISTQKQQVLLQTFQTAYKRNHHQQQHNTLKKVILAAAIGCLTFFVAKRLYRKKGTF
;
A
#
# COMPACT_ATOMS: atom_id res chain seq x y z
N MET A 1 -19.76 -7.46 -6.67
CA MET A 1 -18.92 -7.33 -5.47
C MET A 1 -17.48 -7.13 -5.91
N LYS A 2 -16.84 -5.99 -5.62
CA LYS A 2 -15.38 -5.86 -5.82
C LYS A 2 -14.70 -6.94 -4.98
N SER A 3 -13.79 -7.72 -5.56
CA SER A 3 -13.09 -8.77 -4.82
C SER A 3 -12.35 -8.14 -3.63
N GLY A 4 -12.43 -8.73 -2.44
CA GLY A 4 -11.77 -8.22 -1.22
C GLY A 4 -10.23 -8.24 -1.25
N LYS A 5 -9.64 -8.59 -2.39
CA LYS A 5 -8.19 -8.71 -2.58
C LYS A 5 -7.49 -7.36 -2.60
N LEU A 6 -6.19 -7.39 -2.36
CA LEU A 6 -5.32 -6.22 -2.41
C LEU A 6 -4.96 -5.92 -3.87
N ASP A 7 -5.30 -4.72 -4.33
CA ASP A 7 -4.78 -4.19 -5.59
C ASP A 7 -3.44 -3.54 -5.27
N VAL A 8 -2.37 -4.12 -5.79
CA VAL A 8 -0.97 -3.75 -5.50
C VAL A 8 -0.40 -2.93 -6.65
N VAL A 9 0.15 -1.77 -6.33
CA VAL A 9 1.00 -1.01 -7.26
C VAL A 9 2.47 -1.20 -6.89
N VAL A 10 3.29 -1.58 -7.86
CA VAL A 10 4.75 -1.48 -7.76
C VAL A 10 5.14 -0.17 -8.44
N THR A 11 5.75 0.73 -7.68
CA THR A 11 6.08 2.06 -8.19
C THR A 11 7.55 2.39 -7.99
N SER A 12 8.17 3.01 -8.99
CA SER A 12 9.60 3.26 -9.02
C SER A 12 9.96 4.36 -10.01
N ARG A 13 11.09 5.03 -9.80
CA ARG A 13 11.76 5.82 -10.85
C ARG A 13 12.46 4.93 -11.90
N ALA A 14 12.71 3.65 -11.57
CA ALA A 14 13.33 2.69 -12.46
C ALA A 14 12.32 2.13 -13.46
N ALA A 15 12.71 1.93 -14.72
CA ALA A 15 11.85 1.33 -15.75
C ALA A 15 11.25 -0.02 -15.31
N GLU A 16 10.03 -0.31 -15.77
CA GLU A 16 9.26 -1.52 -15.40
C GLU A 16 10.04 -2.82 -15.54
N CYS A 17 10.88 -2.93 -16.58
CA CYS A 17 11.70 -4.11 -16.82
C CYS A 17 12.60 -4.48 -15.62
N ASN A 18 13.03 -3.49 -14.82
CA ASN A 18 13.83 -3.74 -13.62
C ASN A 18 13.00 -4.36 -12.50
N ALA A 19 11.71 -4.02 -12.40
CA ALA A 19 10.78 -4.54 -11.40
C ALA A 19 9.98 -5.76 -11.87
N LEU A 20 10.19 -6.20 -13.12
CA LEU A 20 9.37 -7.25 -13.73
C LEU A 20 9.44 -8.58 -12.96
N TRP A 21 10.60 -8.90 -12.37
CA TRP A 21 10.77 -10.11 -11.57
C TRP A 21 9.83 -10.13 -10.36
N ILE A 22 9.74 -9.02 -9.61
CA ILE A 22 8.89 -8.96 -8.41
C ILE A 22 7.41 -8.89 -8.82
N ILE A 23 7.08 -8.18 -9.90
CA ILE A 23 5.72 -8.15 -10.45
C ILE A 23 5.26 -9.57 -10.83
N ASN A 24 6.10 -10.33 -11.53
CA ASN A 24 5.79 -11.70 -11.91
C ASN A 24 5.70 -12.63 -10.71
N HIS A 25 6.57 -12.44 -9.71
CA HIS A 25 6.49 -13.20 -8.46
C HIS A 25 5.17 -12.94 -7.72
N LEU A 26 4.73 -11.69 -7.62
CA LEU A 26 3.47 -11.32 -6.96
C LEU A 26 2.23 -11.78 -7.72
N ARG A 27 2.34 -11.99 -9.04
CA ARG A 27 1.27 -12.60 -9.87
C ARG A 27 1.24 -14.13 -9.80
N SER A 28 2.19 -14.76 -9.12
CA SER A 28 2.25 -16.21 -8.99
C SER A 28 1.09 -16.79 -8.18
N GLN A 29 0.89 -18.11 -8.30
CA GLN A 29 -0.18 -18.84 -7.63
C GLN A 29 -0.22 -18.64 -6.11
N VAL A 30 0.95 -18.42 -5.49
CA VAL A 30 1.12 -18.27 -4.04
C VAL A 30 0.28 -17.10 -3.49
N TYR A 31 0.09 -16.05 -4.29
CA TYR A 31 -0.58 -14.81 -3.86
C TYR A 31 -2.01 -14.69 -4.36
N ARG A 32 -2.52 -15.67 -5.13
CA ARG A 32 -3.79 -15.57 -5.85
C ARG A 32 -4.97 -15.24 -4.94
N ASP A 33 -4.98 -15.71 -3.70
CA ASP A 33 -6.09 -15.47 -2.78
C ASP A 33 -6.03 -14.13 -2.05
N LEU A 34 -4.85 -13.50 -2.02
CA LEU A 34 -4.60 -12.24 -1.33
C LEU A 34 -4.60 -11.05 -2.29
N LEU A 35 -4.07 -11.22 -3.49
CA LEU A 35 -3.82 -10.13 -4.44
C LEU A 35 -4.78 -10.16 -5.63
N GLY A 36 -5.29 -8.97 -5.97
CA GLY A 36 -6.14 -8.71 -7.12
C GLY A 36 -5.29 -8.27 -8.31
N ARG A 37 -5.37 -6.99 -8.69
CA ARG A 37 -4.50 -6.42 -9.72
C ARG A 37 -3.10 -6.19 -9.14
N VAL A 38 -2.07 -6.56 -9.91
CA VAL A 38 -0.68 -6.16 -9.65
C VAL A 38 -0.22 -5.36 -10.85
N THR A 39 0.01 -4.06 -10.65
CA THR A 39 0.35 -3.08 -11.70
C THR A 39 1.69 -2.45 -11.43
N TYR A 40 2.29 -1.87 -12.48
CA TYR A 40 3.45 -1.02 -12.36
C TYR A 40 3.07 0.43 -12.65
N LEU A 41 3.60 1.37 -11.86
CA LEU A 41 3.35 2.80 -12.03
C LEU A 41 4.67 3.58 -11.94
N PRO A 42 5.16 4.18 -13.04
CA PRO A 42 6.43 4.91 -13.03
C PRO A 42 6.33 6.21 -12.25
N ILE A 43 7.41 6.56 -11.56
CA ILE A 43 7.63 7.87 -10.94
C ILE A 43 8.59 8.66 -11.83
N THR A 44 8.20 9.87 -12.19
CA THR A 44 9.02 10.82 -12.93
C THR A 44 8.89 12.21 -12.31
N ASN A 45 9.81 13.11 -12.64
CA ASN A 45 9.71 14.50 -12.17
C ASN A 45 8.53 15.28 -12.77
N ARG A 46 7.76 14.70 -13.70
CA ARG A 46 6.71 15.40 -14.47
C ARG A 46 5.30 14.84 -14.24
N ASN A 47 5.16 13.71 -13.57
CA ASN A 47 3.87 13.03 -13.43
C ASN A 47 3.36 12.96 -11.98
N GLN A 48 3.82 13.83 -11.09
CA GLN A 48 3.49 13.74 -9.66
C GLN A 48 1.97 13.74 -9.38
N GLU A 49 1.21 14.61 -10.04
CA GLU A 49 -0.24 14.72 -9.86
C GLU A 49 -0.96 13.47 -10.39
N GLU A 50 -0.65 13.04 -11.61
CA GLU A 50 -1.20 11.83 -12.22
C GLU A 50 -0.86 10.58 -11.41
N TRP A 51 0.40 10.47 -10.98
CA TRP A 51 0.88 9.40 -10.14
C TRP A 51 0.14 9.35 -8.80
N SER A 52 -0.03 10.48 -8.11
CA SER A 52 -0.77 10.53 -6.84
C SER A 52 -2.24 10.15 -7.04
N CYS A 53 -2.88 10.59 -8.12
CA CYS A 53 -4.25 10.20 -8.45
C CYS A 53 -4.37 8.68 -8.69
N GLU A 54 -3.44 8.09 -9.45
CA GLU A 54 -3.48 6.67 -9.78
C GLU A 54 -3.17 5.77 -8.55
N VAL A 55 -2.34 6.23 -7.61
CA VAL A 55 -2.10 5.54 -6.34
C VAL A 55 -3.42 5.33 -5.57
N GLN A 56 -4.38 6.26 -5.64
CA GLN A 56 -5.66 6.16 -4.93
C GLN A 56 -6.53 4.99 -5.42
N ASN A 57 -6.26 4.48 -6.63
CA ASN A 57 -6.97 3.32 -7.21
C ASN A 57 -6.46 1.97 -6.69
N HIS A 58 -5.46 1.98 -5.81
CA HIS A 58 -4.81 0.80 -5.25
C HIS A 58 -5.06 0.71 -3.74
N SER A 59 -4.80 -0.47 -3.15
CA SER A 59 -4.96 -0.70 -1.70
C SER A 59 -3.68 -1.12 -1.00
N PHE A 60 -2.60 -1.30 -1.75
CA PHE A 60 -1.26 -1.54 -1.24
C PHE A 60 -0.21 -1.00 -2.23
N SER A 61 0.91 -0.47 -1.74
CA SER A 61 2.01 0.00 -2.57
C SER A 61 3.35 -0.62 -2.18
N ILE A 62 4.14 -0.93 -3.20
CA ILE A 62 5.55 -1.26 -3.10
C ILE A 62 6.34 -0.15 -3.77
N LEU A 63 7.04 0.66 -2.98
CA LEU A 63 8.05 1.57 -3.49
C LEU A 63 9.32 0.75 -3.78
N TYR A 64 9.62 0.59 -5.06
CA TYR A 64 10.73 -0.22 -5.55
C TYR A 64 11.91 0.66 -5.94
N HIS A 65 13.12 0.25 -5.56
CA HIS A 65 14.36 0.88 -5.99
C HIS A 65 15.39 -0.18 -6.37
N SER A 66 16.10 0.02 -7.47
CA SER A 66 17.23 -0.82 -7.87
C SER A 66 18.54 -0.04 -7.69
N LYS A 67 19.52 -0.64 -7.00
CA LYS A 67 20.85 -0.04 -6.83
C LYS A 67 21.61 0.09 -8.15
N HIS A 68 21.28 -0.68 -9.19
CA HIS A 68 21.88 -0.46 -10.52
C HIS A 68 21.59 0.94 -11.08
N GLN A 69 20.56 1.62 -10.57
CA GLN A 69 20.25 3.01 -10.93
C GLN A 69 20.98 4.06 -10.08
N GLY A 70 21.92 3.63 -9.23
CA GLY A 70 22.82 4.52 -8.49
C GLY A 70 22.76 4.33 -6.98
N ARG A 71 22.84 5.45 -6.26
CA ARG A 71 22.98 5.44 -4.80
C ARG A 71 21.68 4.96 -4.13
N ILE A 72 21.81 4.41 -2.92
CA ILE A 72 20.67 4.06 -2.05
C ILE A 72 20.30 5.32 -1.25
N ASN A 73 19.95 6.39 -1.94
CA ASN A 73 19.51 7.66 -1.35
C ASN A 73 18.00 7.74 -1.53
N LEU A 74 17.27 6.92 -0.77
CA LEU A 74 15.81 6.83 -0.86
C LEU A 74 15.18 8.04 -0.15
N THR A 75 15.57 8.29 1.10
CA THR A 75 15.05 9.36 1.96
C THR A 75 16.14 9.94 2.87
N ASP A 76 15.87 11.10 3.48
CA ASP A 76 16.64 11.71 4.58
C ASP A 76 18.13 12.00 4.33
N VAL A 77 18.58 11.92 3.07
CA VAL A 77 19.97 12.20 2.67
C VAL A 77 19.98 13.18 1.50
N THR A 78 21.12 13.81 1.23
CA THR A 78 21.27 14.71 0.08
C THR A 78 20.92 13.99 -1.21
N ASP A 79 20.13 14.67 -2.05
CA ASP A 79 19.60 14.14 -3.32
C ASP A 79 18.76 12.87 -3.16
N SER A 80 17.98 12.80 -2.07
CA SER A 80 16.97 11.76 -1.84
C SER A 80 15.96 11.72 -2.99
N LEU A 81 15.59 10.49 -3.39
CA LEU A 81 14.74 10.26 -4.56
C LEU A 81 13.25 10.18 -4.24
N TYR A 82 12.88 9.87 -3.00
CA TYR A 82 11.52 9.43 -2.68
C TYR A 82 10.93 10.05 -1.39
N ASP A 83 11.49 11.13 -0.85
CA ASP A 83 10.96 11.74 0.38
C ASP A 83 9.47 12.11 0.25
N LEU A 84 9.09 12.70 -0.88
CA LEU A 84 7.72 13.13 -1.13
C LEU A 84 6.82 11.96 -1.50
N GLU A 85 7.28 11.09 -2.39
CA GLU A 85 6.53 9.95 -2.89
C GLU A 85 6.25 8.95 -1.77
N LEU A 86 7.22 8.64 -0.92
CA LEU A 86 7.01 7.71 0.17
C LEU A 86 6.02 8.27 1.21
N GLN A 87 6.12 9.57 1.51
CA GLN A 87 5.15 10.22 2.38
C GLN A 87 3.73 10.19 1.77
N GLU A 88 3.61 10.47 0.48
CA GLU A 88 2.34 10.50 -0.23
C GLU A 88 1.68 9.12 -0.29
N LEU A 89 2.46 8.05 -0.57
CA LEU A 89 1.98 6.67 -0.47
C LEU A 89 1.40 6.38 0.91
N SER A 90 2.11 6.81 1.97
CA SER A 90 1.69 6.57 3.36
C SER A 90 0.45 7.35 3.75
N LYS A 91 0.32 8.61 3.29
CA LYS A 91 -0.88 9.44 3.51
C LYS A 91 -2.09 8.85 2.80
N THR A 92 -1.92 8.38 1.57
CA THR A 92 -3.00 7.90 0.72
C THR A 92 -3.47 6.49 1.10
N LEU A 93 -2.54 5.56 1.32
CA LEU A 93 -2.86 4.14 1.56
C LEU A 93 -2.79 3.75 3.04
N GLY A 94 -2.19 4.59 3.87
CA GLY A 94 -1.82 4.28 5.25
C GLY A 94 -0.48 3.55 5.33
N ARG A 95 0.37 3.92 6.30
CA ARG A 95 1.68 3.29 6.57
C ARG A 95 1.66 1.75 6.54
N GLY A 96 0.61 1.13 7.06
CA GLY A 96 0.47 -0.32 7.13
C GLY A 96 0.32 -1.02 5.77
N ASN A 97 0.08 -0.27 4.70
CA ASN A 97 -0.16 -0.74 3.35
C ASN A 97 0.94 -0.26 2.37
N VAL A 98 2.09 0.17 2.91
CA VAL A 98 3.24 0.65 2.15
C VAL A 98 4.46 -0.16 2.53
N MET A 99 5.16 -0.69 1.54
CA MET A 99 6.42 -1.41 1.69
C MET A 99 7.48 -0.80 0.78
N VAL A 100 8.73 -0.80 1.24
CA VAL A 100 9.88 -0.44 0.43
C VAL A 100 10.66 -1.70 0.07
N VAL A 101 10.97 -1.86 -1.21
CA VAL A 101 11.83 -2.92 -1.73
C VAL A 101 13.06 -2.28 -2.35
N VAL A 102 14.24 -2.68 -1.88
CA VAL A 102 15.52 -2.25 -2.44
C VAL A 102 16.21 -3.47 -3.03
N ASP A 103 16.52 -3.38 -4.32
CA ASP A 103 17.06 -4.45 -5.13
C ASP A 103 18.50 -4.14 -5.59
N ASP A 104 19.17 -5.16 -6.14
CA ASP A 104 20.54 -5.10 -6.67
C ASP A 104 21.61 -4.76 -5.63
N LEU A 105 21.38 -5.21 -4.39
CA LEU A 105 22.33 -5.01 -3.31
C LEU A 105 23.46 -6.05 -3.37
N GLN A 106 24.61 -5.70 -2.78
CA GLN A 106 25.67 -6.67 -2.54
C GLN A 106 25.38 -7.54 -1.31
N LYS A 107 24.68 -6.95 -0.34
CA LYS A 107 24.25 -7.60 0.90
C LYS A 107 22.80 -7.22 1.18
N SER A 108 22.03 -8.17 1.69
CA SER A 108 20.64 -7.97 2.07
C SER A 108 20.36 -8.46 3.50
N ASP A 109 21.41 -8.54 4.31
CA ASP A 109 21.33 -9.01 5.69
C ASP A 109 20.67 -7.97 6.60
N GLU A 110 20.40 -8.37 7.84
CA GLU A 110 19.76 -7.49 8.81
C GLU A 110 20.68 -6.31 9.21
N GLU A 111 22.00 -6.48 9.16
CA GLU A 111 22.96 -5.39 9.44
C GLU A 111 22.80 -4.26 8.40
N GLU A 112 22.78 -4.60 7.11
CA GLU A 112 22.58 -3.64 6.02
C GLU A 112 21.20 -2.98 6.11
N LYS A 113 20.17 -3.75 6.45
CA LYS A 113 18.82 -3.22 6.69
C LYS A 113 18.79 -2.22 7.83
N GLN A 114 19.38 -2.55 8.98
CA GLN A 114 19.45 -1.63 10.12
C GLN A 114 20.29 -0.40 9.80
N ARG A 115 21.37 -0.54 9.04
CA ARG A 115 22.19 0.58 8.57
C ARG A 115 21.36 1.55 7.71
N ILE A 116 20.57 1.04 6.77
CA ILE A 116 19.67 1.86 5.94
C ILE A 116 18.63 2.55 6.83
N LEU A 117 17.93 1.82 7.69
CA LEU A 117 16.89 2.40 8.54
C LEU A 117 17.41 3.44 9.53
N LYS A 118 18.64 3.28 10.04
CA LYS A 118 19.30 4.26 10.91
C LYS A 118 19.60 5.56 10.18
N ASN A 119 20.06 5.48 8.93
CA ASN A 119 20.43 6.64 8.13
C ASN A 119 19.24 7.29 7.42
N GLN A 120 18.17 6.51 7.18
CA GLN A 120 17.00 6.91 6.39
C GLN A 120 15.71 6.58 7.18
N PRO A 121 15.50 7.22 8.35
CA PRO A 121 14.41 6.88 9.27
C PRO A 121 13.01 7.14 8.70
N SER A 122 12.87 7.98 7.66
CA SER A 122 11.58 8.20 6.98
C SER A 122 11.03 6.93 6.36
N ILE A 123 11.88 5.95 6.02
CA ILE A 123 11.43 4.62 5.58
C ILE A 123 10.54 3.97 6.65
N SER A 124 11.01 3.87 7.89
CA SER A 124 10.22 3.28 8.98
C SER A 124 9.02 4.12 9.39
N ARG A 125 9.12 5.44 9.22
CA ARG A 125 8.04 6.39 9.50
C ARG A 125 6.85 6.19 8.56
N TRP A 126 7.11 5.97 7.28
CA TRP A 126 6.08 6.01 6.24
C TRP A 126 5.73 4.64 5.64
N ALA A 127 6.63 3.66 5.75
CA ALA A 127 6.36 2.26 5.36
C ALA A 127 6.30 1.33 6.58
N SER A 128 5.57 0.24 6.44
CA SER A 128 5.53 -0.82 7.45
C SER A 128 6.70 -1.79 7.35
N GLN A 129 7.29 -1.92 6.16
CA GLN A 129 8.31 -2.93 5.89
C GLN A 129 9.38 -2.39 4.93
N LEU A 130 10.64 -2.75 5.20
CA LEU A 130 11.75 -2.65 4.27
C LEU A 130 12.23 -4.07 3.95
N LEU A 131 12.29 -4.41 2.66
CA LEU A 131 12.88 -5.65 2.16
C LEU A 131 14.04 -5.33 1.24
N LEU A 132 15.14 -6.03 1.48
CA LEU A 132 16.38 -5.92 0.72
C LEU A 132 16.52 -7.17 -0.14
N PHE A 133 17.00 -7.02 -1.37
CA PHE A 133 17.34 -8.12 -2.27
C PHE A 133 18.75 -7.91 -2.81
N ALA A 134 19.59 -8.93 -2.61
CA ALA A 134 20.84 -9.05 -3.31
C ALA A 134 20.61 -9.63 -4.71
N GLU A 135 21.57 -9.38 -5.60
CA GLU A 135 21.48 -9.74 -7.02
C GLU A 135 21.15 -11.23 -7.26
N ASN A 136 21.65 -12.11 -6.39
CA ASN A 136 21.49 -13.56 -6.47
C ASN A 136 20.21 -14.11 -5.80
N GLU A 137 19.31 -13.27 -5.29
CA GLU A 137 18.14 -13.72 -4.49
C GLU A 137 16.80 -13.54 -5.19
N LYS A 138 16.80 -13.23 -6.49
CA LYS A 138 15.57 -12.92 -7.24
C LYS A 138 14.93 -14.14 -7.88
N ASN A 139 15.69 -15.21 -8.07
CA ASN A 139 15.20 -16.42 -8.74
C ASN A 139 15.98 -17.68 -8.31
N PRO A 140 15.43 -18.52 -7.41
CA PRO A 140 14.20 -18.29 -6.64
C PRO A 140 14.40 -17.28 -5.50
N ILE A 141 13.32 -16.61 -5.10
CA ILE A 141 13.30 -15.85 -3.85
C ILE A 141 13.50 -16.81 -2.68
N SER A 142 14.31 -16.41 -1.69
CA SER A 142 14.51 -17.21 -0.49
C SER A 142 13.19 -17.39 0.28
N THR A 143 12.99 -18.59 0.85
CA THR A 143 11.79 -18.93 1.62
C THR A 143 11.49 -17.91 2.72
N GLN A 144 12.53 -17.38 3.36
CA GLN A 144 12.39 -16.36 4.39
C GLN A 144 11.75 -15.07 3.85
N LYS A 145 12.24 -14.55 2.71
CA LYS A 145 11.71 -13.33 2.10
C LYS A 145 10.30 -13.53 1.55
N GLN A 146 10.04 -14.68 0.95
CA GLN A 146 8.69 -15.06 0.52
C GLN A 146 7.72 -15.09 1.70
N GLN A 147 8.14 -15.62 2.85
CA GLN A 147 7.32 -15.65 4.05
C GLN A 147 7.01 -14.24 4.57
N VAL A 148 7.99 -13.33 4.56
CA VAL A 148 7.78 -11.93 4.96
C VAL A 148 6.79 -11.23 4.03
N LEU A 149 6.92 -11.43 2.71
CA LEU A 149 5.96 -10.91 1.73
C LEU A 149 4.55 -11.42 2.02
N LEU A 150 4.38 -12.74 2.18
CA LEU A 150 3.09 -13.35 2.48
C LEU A 150 2.47 -12.79 3.76
N GLN A 151 3.23 -12.73 4.85
CA GLN A 151 2.76 -12.18 6.12
C GLN A 151 2.35 -10.71 6.00
N THR A 152 3.11 -9.93 5.23
CA THR A 152 2.81 -8.51 4.97
C THR A 152 1.47 -8.37 4.25
N PHE A 153 1.25 -9.11 3.17
CA PHE A 153 -0.02 -9.07 2.43
C PHE A 153 -1.18 -9.65 3.23
N GLN A 154 -1.00 -10.74 3.97
CA GLN A 154 -2.04 -11.28 4.85
C GLN A 154 -2.48 -10.26 5.89
N THR A 155 -1.52 -9.54 6.48
CA THR A 155 -1.81 -8.51 7.49
C THR A 155 -2.56 -7.33 6.86
N ALA A 156 -2.11 -6.84 5.70
CA ALA A 156 -2.80 -5.78 4.98
C ALA A 156 -4.21 -6.18 4.52
N TYR A 157 -4.37 -7.41 4.02
CA TYR A 157 -5.65 -7.97 3.58
C TYR A 157 -6.65 -8.00 4.74
N LYS A 158 -6.27 -8.56 5.90
CA LYS A 158 -7.12 -8.59 7.11
C LYS A 158 -7.53 -7.18 7.54
N ARG A 159 -6.58 -6.24 7.55
CA ARG A 159 -6.84 -4.85 7.94
C ARG A 159 -7.87 -4.19 7.03
N ASN A 160 -7.69 -4.30 5.72
CA ASN A 160 -8.60 -3.71 4.73
C ASN A 160 -10.00 -4.35 4.80
N HIS A 161 -10.09 -5.66 5.05
CA HIS A 161 -11.36 -6.35 5.27
C HIS A 161 -12.10 -5.86 6.53
N HIS A 162 -11.40 -5.74 7.67
CA HIS A 162 -12.01 -5.21 8.90
C HIS A 162 -12.47 -3.76 8.73
N GLN A 163 -11.68 -2.92 8.06
CA GLN A 163 -12.05 -1.53 7.81
C GLN A 163 -13.28 -1.41 6.89
N GLN A 164 -13.40 -2.27 5.87
CA GLN A 164 -14.58 -2.33 5.01
C GLN A 164 -15.84 -2.78 5.77
N GLN A 165 -15.74 -3.82 6.61
CA GLN A 165 -16.87 -4.28 7.42
C GLN A 165 -17.36 -3.19 8.39
N HIS A 166 -16.43 -2.56 9.10
CA HIS A 166 -16.75 -1.49 10.04
C HIS A 166 -17.37 -0.27 9.35
N ASN A 167 -16.87 0.13 8.18
CA ASN A 167 -17.44 1.24 7.40
C ASN A 167 -18.85 0.91 6.87
N THR A 168 -19.10 -0.34 6.48
CA THR A 168 -20.42 -0.80 6.04
C THR A 168 -21.41 -0.73 7.19
N LEU A 169 -21.03 -1.22 8.38
CA LEU A 169 -21.87 -1.15 9.57
C LEU A 169 -22.20 0.30 9.96
N LYS A 170 -21.21 1.20 9.94
CA LYS A 170 -21.44 2.64 10.19
C LYS A 170 -22.47 3.25 9.24
N LYS A 171 -22.42 2.92 7.95
CA LYS A 171 -23.38 3.40 6.95
C LYS A 171 -24.80 2.89 7.22
N VAL A 172 -24.94 1.60 7.58
CA VAL A 172 -26.24 1.00 7.93
C VAL A 172 -26.83 1.66 9.18
N ILE A 173 -26.03 1.87 10.22
CA ILE A 173 -26.47 2.55 11.45
C ILE A 173 -26.91 3.99 11.15
N LEU A 174 -26.12 4.74 10.36
CA LEU A 174 -26.46 6.11 9.98
C LEU A 174 -27.78 6.17 9.18
N ALA A 175 -27.98 5.27 8.23
CA ALA A 175 -29.21 5.19 7.46
C ALA A 175 -30.43 4.86 8.35
N ALA A 176 -30.29 3.94 9.30
CA ALA A 176 -31.34 3.61 10.26
C ALA A 176 -31.68 4.82 11.16
N ALA A 177 -30.69 5.55 11.64
CA ALA A 177 -30.90 6.74 12.46
C ALA A 177 -31.67 7.84 11.70
N ILE A 178 -31.32 8.09 10.43
CA ILE A 178 -32.03 9.04 9.57
C ILE A 178 -33.48 8.58 9.35
N GLY A 179 -33.70 7.30 9.03
CA GLY A 179 -35.05 6.74 8.85
C GLY A 179 -35.93 6.83 10.10
N CYS A 180 -35.36 6.58 11.28
CA CYS A 180 -36.08 6.78 12.54
C CYS A 180 -36.46 8.25 12.74
N LEU A 181 -35.52 9.18 12.50
CA LEU A 181 -35.76 10.61 12.70
C LEU A 181 -36.89 11.12 11.80
N THR A 182 -36.90 10.74 10.52
CA THR A 182 -37.96 11.12 9.57
C THR A 182 -39.31 10.53 9.97
N PHE A 183 -39.35 9.27 10.42
CA PHE A 183 -40.57 8.64 10.93
C PHE A 183 -41.12 9.36 12.17
N PHE A 184 -40.26 9.74 13.13
CA PHE A 184 -40.67 10.49 14.32
C PHE A 184 -41.20 11.88 13.98
N VAL A 185 -40.57 12.60 13.03
CA VAL A 185 -41.05 13.90 12.54
C VAL A 185 -42.40 13.77 11.84
N ALA A 186 -42.55 12.79 10.94
CA ALA A 186 -43.81 12.54 10.24
C ALA A 186 -44.96 12.19 11.22
N LYS A 187 -44.70 11.33 12.20
CA LYS A 187 -45.67 10.98 13.25
C LYS A 187 -46.08 12.17 14.10
N ARG A 188 -45.13 13.08 14.42
CA ARG A 188 -45.41 14.31 15.17
C ARG A 188 -46.24 15.31 14.37
N LEU A 189 -45.99 15.44 13.06
CA LEU A 189 -46.79 16.30 12.17
C LEU A 189 -48.21 15.76 11.96
N TYR A 190 -48.36 14.45 11.80
CA TYR A 190 -49.69 13.81 11.66
C TYR A 190 -50.54 13.99 12.92
N ARG A 191 -49.97 13.80 14.11
CA ARG A 191 -50.66 14.05 15.39
C ARG A 191 -51.12 15.50 15.58
N LYS A 192 -50.42 16.48 15.01
CA LYS A 192 -50.83 17.89 15.07
C LYS A 192 -51.95 18.26 14.10
N LYS A 193 -52.21 17.45 13.06
CA LYS A 193 -53.27 17.70 12.07
C LYS A 193 -54.60 17.01 12.41
N GLY A 194 -54.60 16.05 13.34
CA GLY A 194 -55.80 15.30 13.75
C GLY A 194 -56.61 15.93 14.89
N THR A 195 -56.37 17.21 15.24
CA THR A 195 -57.16 17.97 16.22
C THR A 195 -57.81 19.15 15.54
N PHE A 196 -58.92 18.90 14.85
CA PHE A 196 -59.96 19.87 14.47
C PHE A 196 -61.30 19.14 14.48
#